data_AF-C8VVT2-F1
#
_entry.id   AF-C8VVT2-F1
#
_cell.length_a   1.000
_cell.length_b   1.000
_cell.length_c   1.000
_cell.angle_alpha   90.00
_cell.angle_beta   90.00
_cell.angle_gamma   90.00
#
_symmetry.space_group_name_H-M   'P 1'
#
loop_
_entity.id
_entity.type
_entity.pdbx_description
1 polymer ?
#
loop_
_entity_poly.entity_id
_entity_poly.type
_entity_poly.pdbx_seq_one_letter_code
_entity_poly.pdbx_strand_id
1 'polypeptide(L)'
;MSFFDIFKGKQKPDKISKPSEAPRAAERQPKDNISSFIKMTTEILPSAPDDVIPVEKRIKGAIASKHGLYPHEVLVLDYAGSFYTDSNSFQGFWWYRYGVRDVGKCLHSLMNRAFLQMGDLHSAIALENATVLKEELKKHGLKVSGKKDELVQRLMSEVKQEELNSRFAKRTYQLTDLGKLALEEEGYVPYIHRHTLEDLDIWSLNRIIHDPPYMPYRDKIWGYLNKRGMEHFAGHNFGLYRNCRHSMSTFLMEENKIRDALGMLSEVVFYDLSGLSNNYDPQFLDIYAQSFFPYKDSIVTMAPGITSAVIHCQKELNMSDEELKTAMLERMNRLSAPLHLFTPEECVDVVLMESREDTEALTKIYAKAKRRFKQKYPNIKC
;
A
#
# COMPACT_ATOMS: atom_id res chain seq x y z
N MET A 1 -17.32 -8.10 10.58
CA MET A 1 -17.56 -9.56 10.62
C MET A 1 -16.32 -10.25 10.08
N SER A 2 -15.75 -11.14 10.87
CA SER A 2 -14.43 -11.76 10.66
C SER A 2 -14.62 -13.16 10.10
N PHE A 3 -14.03 -13.49 8.96
CA PHE A 3 -14.09 -14.81 8.35
C PHE A 3 -12.76 -15.18 7.74
N PHE A 4 -11.99 -16.06 8.40
CA PHE A 4 -11.06 -16.99 7.73
C PHE A 4 -10.78 -18.15 8.69
N ASP A 5 -11.39 -19.31 8.40
CA ASP A 5 -11.07 -20.60 9.03
C ASP A 5 -11.62 -21.72 8.14
N ILE A 6 -10.86 -22.17 7.14
CA ILE A 6 -11.04 -23.50 6.53
C ILE A 6 -9.65 -23.97 6.06
N PHE A 7 -9.12 -25.04 6.68
CA PHE A 7 -8.60 -26.26 6.03
C PHE A 7 -7.80 -27.11 7.04
N LYS A 8 -8.44 -28.17 7.55
CA LYS A 8 -7.84 -29.45 7.95
C LYS A 8 -8.52 -30.49 7.03
N GLY A 9 -7.91 -31.55 6.52
CA GLY A 9 -6.61 -32.18 6.65
C GLY A 9 -6.76 -33.59 6.02
N LYS A 10 -5.67 -34.27 5.68
CA LYS A 10 -5.64 -35.74 5.48
C LYS A 10 -4.22 -36.28 5.65
N GLN A 11 -4.16 -37.53 6.09
CA GLN A 11 -3.13 -38.20 6.89
C GLN A 11 -1.94 -38.76 6.09
N LYS A 12 -0.81 -38.96 6.81
CA LYS A 12 0.28 -39.93 6.52
C LYS A 12 0.04 -41.23 7.31
N PRO A 13 0.59 -42.39 6.91
CA PRO A 13 1.89 -42.89 7.44
C PRO A 13 2.70 -43.65 6.35
N ASP A 14 3.94 -44.18 6.47
CA ASP A 14 4.69 -44.74 7.60
C ASP A 14 6.22 -44.83 7.33
N LYS A 15 7.00 -45.20 8.37
CA LYS A 15 8.48 -45.25 8.51
C LYS A 15 9.18 -46.44 7.81
N ILE A 16 10.53 -46.40 7.68
CA ILE A 16 11.51 -47.41 8.20
C ILE A 16 13.02 -47.04 7.95
N SER A 17 13.81 -47.20 9.03
CA SER A 17 15.25 -47.47 9.30
C SER A 17 16.48 -46.81 8.61
N LYS A 18 17.37 -46.33 9.51
CA LYS A 18 18.82 -45.98 9.47
C LYS A 18 19.76 -47.23 9.41
N PRO A 19 21.10 -47.16 9.20
CA PRO A 19 22.14 -46.43 10.00
C PRO A 19 23.31 -45.87 9.13
N SER A 20 24.41 -45.24 9.54
CA SER A 20 25.06 -44.71 10.76
C SER A 20 26.27 -43.91 10.24
N GLU A 21 26.58 -42.74 10.80
CA GLU A 21 27.94 -42.28 11.20
C GLU A 21 27.97 -40.76 11.44
N ALA A 22 28.59 -40.38 12.55
CA ALA A 22 28.97 -39.03 12.97
C ALA A 22 30.43 -39.14 13.49
N PRO A 23 31.18 -38.04 13.78
CA PRO A 23 30.74 -36.65 13.91
C PRO A 23 31.72 -35.60 13.35
N ARG A 24 31.28 -34.34 13.25
CA ARG A 24 32.09 -33.18 13.67
C ARG A 24 31.25 -31.91 13.81
N ALA A 25 31.53 -31.19 14.89
CA ALA A 25 30.77 -30.08 15.42
C ALA A 25 30.96 -28.79 14.61
N ALA A 26 29.87 -28.04 14.45
CA ALA A 26 29.88 -26.59 14.25
C ALA A 26 28.52 -26.02 14.70
N GLU A 27 28.60 -24.95 15.48
CA GLU A 27 27.53 -24.26 16.19
C GLU A 27 26.41 -23.78 15.24
N ARG A 28 25.15 -23.95 15.66
CA ARG A 28 23.97 -23.42 14.95
C ARG A 28 23.30 -22.34 15.79
N GLN A 29 23.31 -21.12 15.27
CA GLN A 29 22.40 -20.06 15.68
C GLN A 29 20.97 -20.33 15.16
N PRO A 30 19.91 -19.87 15.84
CA PRO A 30 18.54 -20.13 15.45
C PRO A 30 18.14 -19.32 14.21
N LYS A 31 17.40 -19.99 13.31
CA LYS A 31 16.79 -19.42 12.11
C LYS A 31 15.49 -18.70 12.48
N ASP A 32 15.46 -17.39 12.30
CA ASP A 32 14.20 -16.63 12.26
C ASP A 32 13.51 -16.86 10.91
N ASN A 33 12.32 -17.44 10.98
CA ASN A 33 11.36 -17.52 9.88
C ASN A 33 10.66 -16.16 9.75
N ILE A 34 10.99 -15.40 8.71
CA ILE A 34 10.19 -14.25 8.29
C ILE A 34 9.50 -14.59 6.97
N SER A 35 8.17 -14.69 7.09
CA SER A 35 7.19 -14.73 6.00
C SER A 35 7.41 -13.55 5.04
N SER A 36 7.73 -13.85 3.79
CA SER A 36 7.94 -12.88 2.72
C SER A 36 6.61 -12.43 2.11
N PHE A 37 6.07 -11.31 2.57
CA PHE A 37 5.19 -10.47 1.76
C PHE A 37 6.03 -9.34 1.17
N ILE A 38 6.44 -9.51 -0.09
CA ILE A 38 7.12 -8.45 -0.85
C ILE A 38 6.06 -7.40 -1.22
N LYS A 39 5.94 -6.34 -0.40
CA LYS A 39 5.46 -5.04 -0.89
C LYS A 39 6.62 -4.40 -1.63
N MET A 40 6.56 -4.33 -2.96
CA MET A 40 7.40 -3.40 -3.70
C MET A 40 7.01 -1.98 -3.29
N THR A 41 7.71 -1.43 -2.31
CA THR A 41 7.82 0.01 -2.14
C THR A 41 8.90 0.48 -3.11
N THR A 42 8.52 1.29 -4.08
CA THR A 42 9.47 2.09 -4.87
C THR A 42 10.20 2.98 -3.87
N GLU A 43 11.39 2.55 -3.44
CA GLU A 43 12.26 3.35 -2.58
C GLU A 43 12.76 4.54 -3.42
N ILE A 44 12.15 5.70 -3.19
CA ILE A 44 12.80 6.96 -3.52
C ILE A 44 14.04 7.02 -2.63
N LEU A 45 15.21 6.79 -3.22
CA LEU A 45 16.50 7.09 -2.61
C LEU A 45 16.44 8.51 -2.02
N PRO A 46 16.59 8.70 -0.69
CA PRO A 46 16.65 10.03 -0.13
C PRO A 46 17.88 10.74 -0.70
N SER A 47 17.69 11.97 -1.18
CA SER A 47 18.79 12.90 -1.40
C SER A 47 19.59 13.05 -0.10
N ALA A 48 20.87 13.38 -0.23
CA ALA A 48 21.84 13.47 0.86
C ALA A 48 21.30 14.24 2.10
N PRO A 49 21.79 13.95 3.32
CA PRO A 49 21.25 14.45 4.59
C PRO A 49 21.21 15.99 4.78
N ASP A 50 21.72 16.79 3.84
CA ASP A 50 21.73 18.26 3.89
C ASP A 50 20.49 18.94 3.26
N ASP A 51 19.56 18.19 2.63
CA ASP A 51 18.39 18.78 1.93
C ASP A 51 17.08 18.79 2.74
N VAL A 52 17.08 18.34 4.00
CA VAL A 52 15.84 18.26 4.79
C VAL A 52 15.36 19.66 5.20
N ILE A 53 14.22 20.08 4.66
CA ILE A 53 13.55 21.33 5.07
C ILE A 53 12.89 21.12 6.45
N PRO A 54 13.34 21.82 7.52
CA PRO A 54 12.78 21.68 8.86
C PRO A 54 11.33 22.15 8.95
N VAL A 55 10.59 21.61 9.92
CA VAL A 55 9.17 21.90 10.13
C VAL A 55 8.88 23.39 10.33
N GLU A 56 9.79 24.12 10.99
CA GLU A 56 9.68 25.57 11.25
C GLU A 56 9.68 26.39 9.95
N LYS A 57 10.31 25.87 8.89
CA LYS A 57 10.26 26.48 7.56
C LYS A 57 8.98 26.07 6.82
N ARG A 58 8.59 24.79 6.91
CA ARG A 58 7.41 24.24 6.20
C ARG A 58 6.10 24.87 6.67
N ILE A 59 5.96 25.09 7.98
CA ILE A 59 4.77 25.70 8.59
C ILE A 59 4.45 27.08 7.97
N LYS A 60 5.45 27.86 7.54
CA LYS A 60 5.24 29.21 6.97
C LYS A 60 4.39 29.21 5.69
N GLY A 61 4.38 28.11 4.95
CA GLY A 61 3.56 27.93 3.75
C GLY A 61 2.43 26.92 3.92
N ALA A 62 2.17 26.48 5.15
CA ALA A 62 1.10 25.55 5.50
C ALA A 62 -0.06 26.30 6.15
N ILE A 63 -1.24 25.73 6.06
CA ILE A 63 -2.48 26.28 6.61
C ILE A 63 -2.88 25.39 7.77
N ALA A 64 -3.08 26.00 8.94
CA ALA A 64 -3.54 25.30 10.13
C ALA A 64 -5.02 24.92 9.97
N SER A 65 -5.40 23.76 10.51
CA SER A 65 -6.78 23.32 10.59
C SER A 65 -7.63 24.29 11.40
N LYS A 66 -8.96 24.10 11.39
CA LYS A 66 -9.87 24.89 12.24
C LYS A 66 -9.60 24.73 13.75
N HIS A 67 -8.93 23.64 14.15
CA HIS A 67 -8.48 23.40 15.52
C HIS A 67 -7.04 23.88 15.78
N GLY A 68 -6.45 24.57 14.81
CA GLY A 68 -5.10 25.13 14.88
C GLY A 68 -4.00 24.07 14.79
N LEU A 69 -4.26 22.91 14.17
CA LEU A 69 -3.23 21.89 13.96
C LEU A 69 -2.62 22.01 12.57
N TYR A 70 -1.31 21.93 12.49
CA TYR A 70 -0.61 21.79 11.22
C TYR A 70 -0.52 20.32 10.79
N PRO A 71 -0.26 20.03 9.50
CA PRO A 71 -0.25 18.65 8.98
C PRO A 71 0.65 17.68 9.77
N HIS A 72 1.83 18.12 10.18
CA HIS A 72 2.70 17.29 11.00
C HIS A 72 2.13 16.97 12.39
N GLU A 73 1.41 17.90 13.02
CA GLU A 73 0.76 17.67 14.32
C GLU A 73 -0.40 16.68 14.17
N VAL A 74 -1.18 16.79 13.10
CA VAL A 74 -2.23 15.81 12.75
C VAL A 74 -1.62 14.42 12.54
N LEU A 75 -0.47 14.34 11.86
CA LEU A 75 0.19 13.05 11.66
C LEU A 75 0.72 12.47 12.99
N VAL A 76 1.29 13.31 13.87
CA VAL A 76 1.69 12.86 15.21
C VAL A 76 0.47 12.41 16.03
N LEU A 77 -0.67 13.09 15.87
CA LEU A 77 -1.93 12.72 16.51
C LEU A 77 -2.43 11.34 16.05
N ASP A 78 -2.34 11.02 14.75
CA ASP A 78 -2.64 9.68 14.19
C ASP A 78 -1.76 8.58 14.78
N TYR A 79 -0.47 8.88 15.02
CA TYR A 79 0.48 7.94 15.60
C TYR A 79 0.45 7.85 17.13
N ALA A 80 -0.20 8.79 17.82
CA ALA A 80 -0.06 8.98 19.27
C ALA A 80 -0.34 7.71 20.08
N GLY A 81 -1.32 6.90 19.67
CA GLY A 81 -1.66 5.62 20.33
C GLY A 81 -0.53 4.58 20.34
N SER A 82 0.46 4.73 19.45
CA SER A 82 1.64 3.87 19.38
C SER A 82 2.82 4.35 20.23
N PHE A 83 2.73 5.54 20.81
CA PHE A 83 3.80 6.15 21.61
C PHE A 83 3.48 6.08 23.10
N TYR A 84 4.49 5.76 23.90
CA TYR A 84 4.42 5.76 25.37
C TYR A 84 4.56 7.19 25.93
N THR A 85 4.11 7.45 27.15
CA THR A 85 4.22 8.79 27.75
C THR A 85 5.59 9.07 28.39
N ASP A 86 6.43 8.06 28.57
CA ASP A 86 7.70 8.13 29.33
C ASP A 86 8.95 7.90 28.47
N SER A 87 8.91 6.97 27.50
CA SER A 87 10.07 6.61 26.70
C SER A 87 9.68 6.17 25.29
N ASN A 88 10.11 6.92 24.27
CA ASN A 88 9.91 6.58 22.87
C ASN A 88 11.21 6.65 22.07
N SER A 89 11.27 5.80 21.04
CA SER A 89 12.12 5.98 19.87
C SER A 89 11.23 6.29 18.68
N PHE A 90 11.50 7.39 17.97
CA PHE A 90 10.72 7.81 16.81
C PHE A 90 11.37 7.33 15.50
N GLN A 91 10.55 6.96 14.52
CA GLN A 91 11.02 6.52 13.22
C GLN A 91 11.71 7.66 12.45
N GLY A 92 12.71 7.36 11.62
CA GLY A 92 13.47 8.40 10.90
C GLY A 92 12.62 9.26 9.95
N PHE A 93 11.48 8.76 9.47
CA PHE A 93 10.66 9.44 8.46
C PHE A 93 10.11 10.78 8.93
N TRP A 94 9.92 10.95 10.24
CA TRP A 94 9.53 12.23 10.83
C TRP A 94 10.48 13.35 10.40
N TRP A 95 11.79 13.07 10.43
CA TRP A 95 12.80 13.99 9.97
C TRP A 95 12.89 14.03 8.45
N TYR A 96 13.27 12.93 7.79
CA TYR A 96 13.65 13.00 6.38
C TYR A 96 12.48 13.29 5.41
N ARG A 97 11.23 12.97 5.77
CA ARG A 97 10.04 13.32 4.95
C ARG A 97 9.43 14.65 5.37
N TYR A 98 9.33 14.90 6.67
CA TYR A 98 8.46 15.97 7.19
C TYR A 98 9.17 17.07 7.97
N GLY A 99 10.48 16.96 8.19
CA GLY A 99 11.28 17.96 8.90
C GLY A 99 11.01 18.02 10.41
N VAL A 100 10.34 17.01 10.99
CA VAL A 100 10.01 16.94 12.41
C VAL A 100 11.14 16.25 13.16
N ARG A 101 11.92 17.04 13.92
CA ARG A 101 13.06 16.54 14.70
C ARG A 101 12.66 16.04 16.08
N ASP A 102 11.71 16.72 16.72
CA ASP A 102 11.28 16.46 18.08
C ASP A 102 9.78 16.13 18.13
N VAL A 103 9.47 14.87 17.87
CA VAL A 103 8.10 14.34 17.96
C VAL A 103 7.59 14.38 19.41
N GLY A 104 8.49 14.22 20.39
CA GLY A 104 8.15 14.29 21.81
C GLY A 104 7.57 15.64 22.18
N LYS A 105 8.20 16.74 21.76
CA LYS A 105 7.67 18.10 21.96
C LYS A 105 6.29 18.29 21.33
N CYS A 106 6.05 17.70 20.15
CA CYS A 106 4.74 17.72 19.51
C CYS A 106 3.68 17.00 20.35
N LEU A 107 3.98 15.82 20.89
CA LEU A 107 3.07 15.07 21.77
C LEU A 107 2.72 15.85 23.04
N HIS A 108 3.70 16.49 23.68
CA HIS A 108 3.46 17.34 24.86
C HIS A 108 2.57 18.54 24.52
N SER A 109 2.79 19.19 23.36
CA SER A 109 1.93 20.28 22.88
C SER A 109 0.49 19.82 22.68
N LEU A 110 0.29 18.68 22.01
CA LEU A 110 -1.03 18.09 21.76
C LEU A 110 -1.75 17.72 23.05
N MET A 111 -1.03 17.21 24.06
CA MET A 111 -1.58 16.91 25.38
C MET A 111 -1.97 18.19 26.14
N ASN A 112 -1.11 19.21 26.15
CA ASN A 112 -1.39 20.50 26.78
C ASN A 112 -2.59 21.23 26.14
N ARG A 113 -2.83 21.01 24.85
CA ARG A 113 -3.96 21.54 24.08
C ARG A 113 -5.19 20.62 24.12
N ALA A 114 -5.19 19.59 24.96
CA ALA A 114 -6.29 18.65 25.17
C ALA A 114 -6.73 17.83 23.94
N PHE A 115 -5.86 17.64 22.94
CA PHE A 115 -6.07 16.65 21.87
C PHE A 115 -5.70 15.23 22.31
N LEU A 116 -4.76 15.14 23.25
CA LEU A 116 -4.29 13.90 23.84
C LEU A 116 -4.49 13.90 25.35
N GLN A 117 -4.65 12.70 25.89
CA GLN A 117 -4.58 12.42 27.32
C GLN A 117 -3.70 11.19 27.56
N MET A 118 -3.30 10.98 28.82
CA MET A 118 -2.67 9.73 29.22
C MET A 118 -3.71 8.61 29.09
N GLY A 119 -3.35 7.51 28.42
CA GLY A 119 -4.19 6.33 28.33
C GLY A 119 -4.49 5.76 29.70
N ASP A 120 -5.59 5.01 29.82
CA ASP A 120 -5.99 4.35 31.05
C ASP A 120 -5.33 2.97 31.22
N LEU A 121 -5.55 2.37 32.40
CA LEU A 121 -5.05 1.03 32.71
C LEU A 121 -5.62 -0.02 31.74
N HIS A 122 -6.89 0.12 31.35
CA HIS A 122 -7.53 -0.80 30.40
C HIS A 122 -6.78 -0.80 29.07
N SER A 123 -6.51 0.38 28.51
CA SER A 123 -5.77 0.57 27.26
C SER A 123 -4.34 0.02 27.36
N ALA A 124 -3.67 0.22 28.50
CA ALA A 124 -2.33 -0.33 28.73
C ALA A 124 -2.32 -1.86 28.68
N ILE A 125 -3.27 -2.51 29.36
CA ILE A 125 -3.39 -3.99 29.35
C ILE A 125 -3.79 -4.47 27.95
N ALA A 126 -4.69 -3.75 27.26
CA ALA A 126 -5.15 -4.10 25.92
C ALA A 126 -4.04 -4.01 24.86
N LEU A 127 -2.96 -3.27 25.09
CA LEU A 127 -1.80 -3.21 24.18
C LEU A 127 -0.83 -4.38 24.35
N GLU A 128 -0.85 -5.06 25.49
CA GLU A 128 0.06 -6.18 25.76
C GLU A 128 -0.19 -7.37 24.82
N ASN A 129 0.85 -8.16 24.58
CA ASN A 129 0.68 -9.37 23.77
C ASN A 129 -0.11 -10.45 24.55
N ALA A 130 -0.77 -11.35 23.82
CA ALA A 130 -1.63 -12.36 24.44
C ALA A 130 -0.88 -13.32 25.39
N THR A 131 0.44 -13.49 25.21
CA THR A 131 1.25 -14.34 26.09
C THR A 131 1.42 -13.69 27.46
N VAL A 132 1.77 -12.40 27.50
CA VAL A 132 1.90 -11.61 28.75
C VAL A 132 0.59 -11.61 29.54
N LEU A 133 -0.55 -11.43 28.86
CA LEU A 133 -1.86 -11.47 29.51
C LEU A 133 -2.15 -12.84 30.14
N LYS A 134 -1.84 -13.93 29.44
CA LYS A 134 -2.05 -15.31 29.94
C LYS A 134 -1.13 -15.66 31.09
N GLU A 135 0.12 -15.20 31.05
CA GLU A 135 1.06 -15.36 32.16
C GLU A 135 0.56 -14.65 33.41
N GLU A 136 0.07 -13.41 33.25
CA GLU A 136 -0.46 -12.64 34.37
C GLU A 136 -1.72 -13.29 34.96
N LEU A 137 -2.67 -13.70 34.12
CA LEU A 137 -3.86 -14.46 34.57
C LEU A 137 -3.48 -15.74 35.32
N LYS A 138 -2.46 -16.47 34.86
CA LYS A 138 -2.01 -17.71 35.50
C LYS A 138 -1.44 -17.47 36.91
N LYS A 139 -0.73 -16.36 37.15
CA LYS A 139 -0.22 -16.00 38.49
C LYS A 139 -1.34 -15.84 39.50
N HIS A 140 -2.49 -15.35 39.04
CA HIS A 140 -3.70 -15.16 39.84
C HIS A 140 -4.62 -16.38 39.89
N GLY A 141 -4.19 -17.52 39.32
CA GLY A 141 -5.01 -18.74 39.26
C GLY A 141 -6.22 -18.63 38.33
N LEU A 142 -6.23 -17.64 37.45
CA LEU A 142 -7.36 -17.34 36.57
C LEU A 142 -7.31 -18.14 35.27
N LYS A 143 -8.48 -18.32 34.66
CA LYS A 143 -8.60 -19.01 33.36
C LYS A 143 -7.84 -18.23 32.28
N VAL A 144 -7.02 -18.94 31.49
CA VAL A 144 -6.16 -18.35 30.44
C VAL A 144 -6.69 -18.52 29.01
N SER A 145 -7.85 -19.17 28.85
CA SER A 145 -8.51 -19.30 27.55
C SER A 145 -9.50 -18.16 27.31
N GLY A 146 -9.73 -17.85 26.03
CA GLY A 146 -10.59 -16.76 25.57
C GLY A 146 -9.94 -15.88 24.52
N LYS A 147 -10.73 -14.98 23.94
CA LYS A 147 -10.24 -13.90 23.07
C LYS A 147 -9.48 -12.86 23.91
N LYS A 148 -8.63 -12.04 23.28
CA LYS A 148 -7.81 -11.04 23.98
C LYS A 148 -8.63 -10.14 24.89
N ASP A 149 -9.75 -9.61 24.40
CA ASP A 149 -10.62 -8.71 25.18
C ASP A 149 -11.20 -9.40 26.42
N GLU A 150 -11.53 -10.69 26.32
CA GLU A 150 -12.00 -11.48 27.47
C GLU A 150 -10.90 -11.65 28.52
N LEU A 151 -9.63 -11.81 28.09
CA LEU A 151 -8.49 -11.89 29.00
C LEU A 151 -8.25 -10.54 29.72
N VAL A 152 -8.35 -9.43 28.98
CA VAL A 152 -8.22 -8.07 29.53
C VAL A 152 -9.32 -7.80 30.55
N GLN A 153 -10.58 -8.07 30.20
CA GLN A 153 -11.72 -7.89 31.11
C GLN A 153 -11.57 -8.72 32.37
N ARG A 154 -11.11 -9.98 32.25
CA ARG A 154 -10.88 -10.86 33.39
C ARG A 154 -9.84 -10.33 34.36
N LEU A 155 -8.71 -9.81 33.85
CA LEU A 155 -7.72 -9.15 34.69
C LEU A 155 -8.34 -7.95 35.40
N MET A 156 -9.05 -7.08 34.67
CA MET A 156 -9.67 -5.88 35.22
C MET A 156 -10.74 -6.16 36.29
N SER A 157 -11.47 -7.27 36.20
CA SER A 157 -12.54 -7.61 37.14
C SER A 157 -12.06 -8.41 38.36
N GLU A 158 -11.03 -9.25 38.21
CA GLU A 158 -10.63 -10.21 39.25
C GLU A 158 -9.32 -9.85 39.96
N VAL A 159 -8.48 -8.97 39.38
CA VAL A 159 -7.21 -8.53 39.97
C VAL A 159 -7.34 -7.10 40.48
N LYS A 160 -6.71 -6.81 41.63
CA LYS A 160 -6.74 -5.47 42.24
C LYS A 160 -6.11 -4.43 41.32
N GLN A 161 -6.76 -3.27 41.25
CA GLN A 161 -6.36 -2.20 40.33
C GLN A 161 -4.95 -1.66 40.64
N GLU A 162 -4.54 -1.58 41.90
CA GLU A 162 -3.21 -1.13 42.31
C GLU A 162 -2.11 -2.08 41.80
N GLU A 163 -2.37 -3.39 41.86
CA GLU A 163 -1.44 -4.40 41.39
C GLU A 163 -1.28 -4.34 39.88
N LEU A 164 -2.40 -4.21 39.15
CA LEU A 164 -2.38 -4.03 37.70
C LEU A 164 -1.69 -2.73 37.29
N ASN A 165 -1.91 -1.63 38.02
CA ASN A 165 -1.22 -0.37 37.76
C ASN A 165 0.30 -0.48 37.96
N SER A 166 0.75 -1.27 38.93
CA SER A 166 2.16 -1.53 39.15
C SER A 166 2.74 -2.42 38.04
N ARG A 167 2.04 -3.50 37.68
CA ARG A 167 2.47 -4.46 36.65
C ARG A 167 2.53 -3.83 35.26
N PHE A 168 1.49 -3.10 34.91
CA PHE A 168 1.33 -2.37 33.67
C PHE A 168 1.42 -0.91 34.07
N ALA A 169 2.63 -0.37 34.26
CA ALA A 169 2.84 1.03 34.63
C ALA A 169 2.99 1.94 33.41
N LYS A 170 3.47 1.39 32.29
CA LYS A 170 3.65 2.14 31.04
C LYS A 170 2.30 2.51 30.43
N ARG A 171 2.15 3.77 30.04
CA ARG A 171 0.94 4.31 29.41
C ARG A 171 1.29 4.83 28.03
N THR A 172 0.35 4.70 27.10
CA THR A 172 0.43 5.37 25.80
C THR A 172 -0.43 6.63 25.81
N TYR A 173 -0.26 7.46 24.78
CA TYR A 173 -1.20 8.56 24.56
C TYR A 173 -2.53 8.02 24.04
N GLN A 174 -3.62 8.66 24.44
CA GLN A 174 -4.97 8.36 23.95
C GLN A 174 -5.60 9.63 23.40
N LEU A 175 -6.32 9.50 22.29
CA LEU A 175 -7.09 10.61 21.72
C LEU A 175 -8.24 10.99 22.66
N THR A 176 -8.36 12.29 22.96
CA THR A 176 -9.59 12.86 23.52
C THR A 176 -10.65 12.94 22.42
N ASP A 177 -11.88 13.32 22.77
CA ASP A 177 -12.93 13.54 21.74
C ASP A 177 -12.57 14.69 20.79
N LEU A 178 -11.90 15.73 21.29
CA LEU A 178 -11.34 16.80 20.45
C LEU A 178 -10.24 16.26 19.52
N GLY A 179 -9.37 15.37 20.03
CA GLY A 179 -8.35 14.69 19.22
C GLY A 179 -8.94 13.85 18.09
N LYS A 180 -9.98 13.07 18.38
CA LYS A 180 -10.69 12.25 17.38
C LYS A 180 -11.33 13.14 16.31
N LEU A 181 -12.04 14.20 16.72
CA LEU A 181 -12.69 15.13 15.81
C LEU A 181 -11.69 15.81 14.88
N ALA A 182 -10.59 16.34 15.43
CA ALA A 182 -9.57 17.01 14.63
C ALA A 182 -8.87 16.06 13.65
N LEU A 183 -8.69 14.79 14.02
CA LEU A 183 -8.11 13.77 13.15
C LEU A 183 -9.06 13.36 12.01
N GLU A 184 -10.35 13.24 12.29
CA GLU A 184 -11.38 12.91 11.30
C GLU A 184 -11.46 13.98 10.20
N GLU A 185 -11.46 15.25 10.60
CA GLU A 185 -11.59 16.39 9.67
C GLU A 185 -10.34 16.61 8.82
N GLU A 186 -9.17 16.30 9.37
CA GLU A 186 -7.88 16.38 8.67
C GLU A 186 -7.45 15.03 8.09
N GLY A 187 -8.41 14.14 7.78
CA GLY A 187 -8.17 12.77 7.33
C GLY A 187 -7.31 12.63 6.07
N TYR A 188 -7.10 13.70 5.29
CA TYR A 188 -6.17 13.72 4.16
C TYR A 188 -4.71 13.51 4.58
N VAL A 189 -4.33 13.92 5.80
CA VAL A 189 -2.96 13.81 6.31
C VAL A 189 -2.54 12.35 6.49
N PRO A 190 -3.23 11.54 7.32
CA PRO A 190 -2.89 10.11 7.44
C PRO A 190 -3.11 9.38 6.11
N TYR A 191 -4.08 9.82 5.29
CA TYR A 191 -4.30 9.24 3.97
C TYR A 191 -3.08 9.38 3.06
N ILE A 192 -2.59 10.60 2.79
CA ILE A 192 -1.44 10.83 1.88
C ILE A 192 -0.11 10.33 2.45
N HIS A 193 0.02 10.24 3.77
CA HIS A 193 1.18 9.61 4.38
C HIS A 193 1.31 8.12 4.00
N ARG A 194 0.18 7.41 3.99
CA ARG A 194 0.08 5.97 3.68
C ARG A 194 -0.02 5.69 2.18
N HIS A 195 -0.52 6.62 1.39
CA HIS A 195 -0.67 6.51 -0.06
C HIS A 195 0.32 7.46 -0.73
N THR A 196 1.49 6.93 -1.13
CA THR A 196 2.47 7.76 -1.84
C THR A 196 1.98 8.02 -3.27
N LEU A 197 1.72 9.28 -3.60
CA LEU A 197 1.17 9.71 -4.89
C LEU A 197 2.13 10.72 -5.53
N GLU A 198 3.11 10.20 -6.27
CA GLU A 198 4.19 11.00 -6.85
C GLU A 198 4.86 11.91 -5.78
N ASP A 199 4.81 13.21 -5.97
CA ASP A 199 5.35 14.28 -5.13
C ASP A 199 4.32 14.88 -4.16
N LEU A 200 3.13 14.29 -4.04
CA LEU A 200 2.18 14.67 -2.98
C LEU A 200 2.64 14.16 -1.61
N ASP A 201 2.65 15.07 -0.65
CA ASP A 201 2.92 14.81 0.76
C ASP A 201 1.90 15.57 1.64
N ILE A 202 2.06 15.46 2.96
CA ILE A 202 1.16 16.12 3.92
C ILE A 202 1.15 17.65 3.77
N TRP A 203 2.21 18.24 3.20
CA TRP A 203 2.38 19.68 3.06
C TRP A 203 1.84 20.18 1.72
N SER A 204 2.15 19.51 0.61
CA SER A 204 1.62 19.87 -0.71
C SER A 204 0.12 19.64 -0.78
N LEU A 205 -0.39 18.54 -0.23
CA LEU A 205 -1.83 18.31 -0.17
C LEU A 205 -2.55 19.33 0.72
N ASN A 206 -1.95 19.73 1.85
CA ASN A 206 -2.49 20.80 2.71
C ASN A 206 -2.71 22.11 1.93
N ARG A 207 -1.80 22.48 1.02
CA ARG A 207 -2.01 23.66 0.17
C ARG A 207 -3.13 23.44 -0.85
N ILE A 208 -3.17 22.27 -1.50
CA ILE A 208 -4.15 21.96 -2.55
C ILE A 208 -5.59 21.96 -2.02
N ILE A 209 -5.83 21.39 -0.83
CA ILE A 209 -7.19 21.30 -0.28
C ILE A 209 -7.76 22.66 0.15
N HIS A 210 -6.89 23.61 0.48
CA HIS A 210 -7.25 24.97 0.88
C HIS A 210 -7.28 25.95 -0.31
N ASP A 211 -6.91 25.50 -1.51
CA ASP A 211 -7.05 26.28 -2.73
C ASP A 211 -8.49 26.13 -3.28
N PRO A 212 -9.19 27.19 -3.71
CA PRO A 212 -10.49 27.06 -4.35
C PRO A 212 -10.44 26.22 -5.63
N PRO A 213 -11.52 25.49 -6.00
CA PRO A 213 -12.78 25.35 -5.27
C PRO A 213 -12.63 24.44 -4.05
N TYR A 214 -13.34 24.76 -2.96
CA TYR A 214 -13.37 23.91 -1.77
C TYR A 214 -14.23 22.67 -2.03
N MET A 215 -13.63 21.50 -1.85
CA MET A 215 -14.25 20.20 -2.12
C MET A 215 -13.55 19.10 -1.31
N PRO A 216 -14.12 17.89 -1.23
CA PRO A 216 -13.46 16.77 -0.56
C PRO A 216 -12.02 16.56 -1.05
N TYR A 217 -11.10 16.25 -0.12
CA TYR A 217 -9.68 16.09 -0.47
C TYR A 217 -9.46 14.97 -1.51
N ARG A 218 -10.32 13.96 -1.56
CA ARG A 218 -10.26 12.89 -2.56
C ARG A 218 -10.49 13.43 -3.98
N ASP A 219 -11.42 14.35 -4.15
CA ASP A 219 -11.68 14.99 -5.44
C ASP A 219 -10.53 15.91 -5.85
N LYS A 220 -9.89 16.58 -4.87
CA LYS A 220 -8.66 17.34 -5.10
C LYS A 220 -7.52 16.45 -5.60
N ILE A 221 -7.33 15.28 -4.97
CA ILE A 221 -6.33 14.30 -5.41
C ILE A 221 -6.70 13.75 -6.80
N TRP A 222 -7.98 13.48 -7.06
CA TRP A 222 -8.44 13.05 -8.39
C TRP A 222 -8.13 14.08 -9.47
N GLY A 223 -8.41 15.37 -9.21
CA GLY A 223 -8.05 16.47 -10.09
C GLY A 223 -6.54 16.58 -10.31
N TYR A 224 -5.76 16.41 -9.24
CA TYR A 224 -4.30 16.35 -9.30
C TYR A 224 -3.80 15.23 -10.22
N LEU A 225 -4.24 13.99 -10.00
CA LEU A 225 -3.84 12.82 -10.79
C LEU A 225 -4.23 12.95 -12.26
N ASN A 226 -5.39 13.53 -12.56
CA ASN A 226 -5.76 13.82 -13.95
C ASN A 226 -4.81 14.83 -14.59
N LYS A 227 -4.52 15.94 -13.91
CA LYS A 227 -3.58 16.95 -14.42
C LYS A 227 -2.20 16.34 -14.67
N ARG A 228 -1.66 15.62 -13.68
CA ARG A 228 -0.37 14.91 -13.79
C ARG A 228 -0.36 13.89 -14.90
N GLY A 229 -1.42 13.10 -15.04
CA GLY A 229 -1.59 12.18 -16.16
C GLY A 229 -1.46 12.90 -17.50
N MET A 230 -2.17 14.01 -17.70
CA MET A 230 -2.08 14.77 -18.95
C MET A 230 -0.67 15.32 -19.21
N GLU A 231 0.02 15.81 -18.19
CA GLU A 231 1.41 16.27 -18.27
C GLU A 231 2.36 15.12 -18.67
N HIS A 232 2.23 13.95 -18.03
CA HIS A 232 3.02 12.77 -18.36
C HIS A 232 2.77 12.29 -19.79
N PHE A 233 1.51 12.25 -20.21
CA PHE A 233 1.14 11.85 -21.57
C PHE A 233 1.75 12.80 -22.61
N ALA A 234 1.63 14.13 -22.40
CA ALA A 234 2.21 15.14 -23.27
C ALA A 234 3.76 15.07 -23.31
N GLY A 235 4.38 14.68 -22.20
CA GLY A 235 5.83 14.46 -22.10
C GLY A 235 6.30 13.10 -22.58
N HIS A 236 5.45 12.28 -23.21
CA HIS A 236 5.77 10.91 -23.63
C HIS A 236 6.23 9.98 -22.47
N ASN A 237 5.77 10.28 -21.25
CA ASN A 237 6.02 9.51 -20.04
C ASN A 237 4.88 8.52 -19.75
N PHE A 238 4.73 7.52 -20.63
CA PHE A 238 3.58 6.61 -20.59
C PHE A 238 3.56 5.69 -19.35
N GLY A 239 4.74 5.36 -18.80
CA GLY A 239 4.84 4.63 -17.54
C GLY A 239 4.32 5.44 -16.34
N LEU A 240 4.63 6.74 -16.29
CA LEU A 240 4.10 7.63 -15.26
C LEU A 240 2.60 7.92 -15.47
N TYR A 241 2.16 8.08 -16.72
CA TYR A 241 0.75 8.20 -17.07
C TYR A 241 -0.09 7.03 -16.53
N ARG A 242 0.34 5.79 -16.82
CA ARG A 242 -0.38 4.61 -16.36
C ARG A 242 -0.33 4.47 -14.84
N ASN A 243 0.69 5.00 -14.16
CA ASN A 243 0.73 5.05 -12.70
C ASN A 243 -0.38 5.95 -12.15
N CYS A 244 -0.62 7.12 -12.74
CA CYS A 244 -1.75 7.96 -12.35
C CYS A 244 -3.08 7.19 -12.50
N ARG A 245 -3.28 6.49 -13.63
CA ARG A 245 -4.50 5.67 -13.85
C ARG A 245 -4.65 4.54 -12.85
N HIS A 246 -3.56 3.86 -12.51
CA HIS A 246 -3.57 2.83 -11.47
C HIS A 246 -3.94 3.43 -10.11
N SER A 247 -3.32 4.54 -9.69
CA SER A 247 -3.72 5.22 -8.46
C SER A 247 -5.20 5.60 -8.46
N MET A 248 -5.70 6.16 -9.56
CA MET A 248 -7.13 6.48 -9.72
C MET A 248 -8.02 5.23 -9.60
N SER A 249 -7.61 4.08 -10.12
CA SER A 249 -8.34 2.82 -9.93
C SER A 249 -8.42 2.42 -8.45
N THR A 250 -7.34 2.61 -7.67
CA THR A 250 -7.32 2.31 -6.24
C THR A 250 -8.32 3.18 -5.47
N PHE A 251 -8.43 4.47 -5.78
CA PHE A 251 -9.46 5.34 -5.20
C PHE A 251 -10.88 4.81 -5.44
N LEU A 252 -11.17 4.42 -6.68
CA LEU A 252 -12.48 3.89 -7.04
C LEU A 252 -12.79 2.57 -6.33
N MET A 253 -11.78 1.70 -6.16
CA MET A 253 -11.92 0.47 -5.37
C MET A 253 -12.25 0.78 -3.90
N GLU A 254 -11.55 1.73 -3.28
CA GLU A 254 -11.82 2.18 -1.90
C GLU A 254 -13.24 2.74 -1.74
N GLU A 255 -13.76 3.38 -2.78
CA GLU A 255 -15.12 3.94 -2.82
C GLU A 255 -16.18 2.93 -3.27
N ASN A 256 -15.81 1.65 -3.43
CA ASN A 256 -16.68 0.58 -3.92
C ASN A 256 -17.28 0.83 -5.32
N LYS A 257 -16.62 1.67 -6.14
CA LYS A 257 -16.96 1.96 -7.53
C LYS A 257 -16.23 0.99 -8.46
N ILE A 258 -16.48 -0.30 -8.27
CA ILE A 258 -15.69 -1.40 -8.86
C ILE A 258 -15.70 -1.37 -10.40
N ARG A 259 -16.84 -1.06 -11.03
CA ARG A 259 -16.94 -0.97 -12.49
C ARG A 259 -16.08 0.15 -13.07
N ASP A 260 -16.06 1.31 -12.43
CA ASP A 260 -15.23 2.42 -12.86
C ASP A 260 -13.74 2.12 -12.64
N ALA A 261 -13.41 1.43 -11.53
CA ALA A 261 -12.06 0.97 -11.26
C ALA A 261 -11.56 0.01 -12.34
N LEU A 262 -12.39 -0.94 -12.78
CA LEU A 262 -12.10 -1.82 -13.92
C LEU A 262 -11.86 -1.01 -15.21
N GLY A 263 -12.60 0.08 -15.42
CA GLY A 263 -12.37 1.00 -16.53
C GLY A 263 -10.98 1.64 -16.48
N MET A 264 -10.53 2.10 -15.32
CA MET A 264 -9.17 2.63 -15.14
C MET A 264 -8.11 1.55 -15.33
N LEU A 265 -8.31 0.36 -14.79
CA LEU A 265 -7.40 -0.78 -14.96
C LEU A 265 -7.31 -1.25 -16.41
N SER A 266 -8.40 -1.19 -17.17
CA SER A 266 -8.40 -1.51 -18.61
C SER A 266 -7.47 -0.58 -19.38
N GLU A 267 -7.43 0.70 -19.00
CA GLU A 267 -6.50 1.67 -19.57
C GLU A 267 -5.06 1.42 -19.12
N VAL A 268 -4.83 1.03 -17.86
CA VAL A 268 -3.51 0.60 -17.38
C VAL A 268 -2.99 -0.58 -18.21
N VAL A 269 -3.79 -1.64 -18.37
CA VAL A 269 -3.44 -2.82 -19.17
C VAL A 269 -3.10 -2.45 -20.61
N PHE A 270 -3.89 -1.56 -21.21
CA PHE A 270 -3.65 -1.07 -22.57
C PHE A 270 -2.25 -0.45 -22.71
N TYR A 271 -1.86 0.44 -21.78
CA TYR A 271 -0.53 1.06 -21.83
C TYR A 271 0.60 0.12 -21.40
N ASP A 272 0.40 -0.76 -20.42
CA ASP A 272 1.41 -1.75 -20.00
C ASP A 272 1.76 -2.71 -21.14
N LEU A 273 0.79 -3.06 -21.99
CA LEU A 273 0.98 -3.94 -23.15
C LEU A 273 1.24 -3.20 -24.47
N SER A 274 1.34 -1.86 -24.43
CA SER A 274 1.56 -1.06 -25.64
C SER A 274 3.00 -1.13 -26.17
N GLY A 275 3.97 -1.43 -25.30
CA GLY A 275 5.40 -1.29 -25.57
C GLY A 275 5.95 0.13 -25.37
N LEU A 276 5.13 1.06 -24.87
CA LEU A 276 5.54 2.42 -24.52
C LEU A 276 6.22 2.48 -23.14
N SER A 277 7.24 3.32 -23.02
CA SER A 277 7.99 3.56 -21.79
C SER A 277 7.98 5.05 -21.43
N ASN A 278 8.76 5.44 -20.41
CA ASN A 278 8.97 6.85 -20.10
C ASN A 278 9.97 7.47 -21.08
N ASN A 279 9.76 8.73 -21.45
CA ASN A 279 10.51 9.43 -22.50
C ASN A 279 10.55 8.66 -23.83
N TYR A 280 9.42 8.05 -24.21
CA TYR A 280 9.35 7.29 -25.46
C TYR A 280 9.61 8.19 -26.66
N ASP A 281 10.59 7.81 -27.48
CA ASP A 281 10.86 8.45 -28.76
C ASP A 281 10.88 7.38 -29.87
N PRO A 282 10.01 7.49 -30.90
CA PRO A 282 9.94 6.50 -31.97
C PRO A 282 11.26 6.32 -32.75
N GLN A 283 12.21 7.26 -32.67
CA GLN A 283 13.53 7.12 -33.29
C GLN A 283 14.37 5.98 -32.69
N PHE A 284 14.10 5.61 -31.43
CA PHE A 284 14.81 4.53 -30.72
C PHE A 284 14.01 3.22 -30.67
N LEU A 285 13.01 3.07 -31.56
CA LEU A 285 12.16 1.88 -31.58
C LEU A 285 12.96 0.58 -31.77
N ASP A 286 14.07 0.61 -32.48
CA ASP A 286 14.96 -0.53 -32.68
C ASP A 286 15.64 -0.98 -31.38
N ILE A 287 15.92 -0.07 -30.45
CA ILE A 287 16.44 -0.36 -29.12
C ILE A 287 15.33 -1.00 -28.28
N TYR A 288 14.15 -0.38 -28.22
CA TYR A 288 13.03 -0.90 -27.42
C TYR A 288 12.59 -2.30 -27.87
N ALA A 289 12.56 -2.54 -29.19
CA ALA A 289 12.05 -3.78 -29.75
C ALA A 289 12.89 -5.03 -29.43
N GLN A 290 14.14 -4.86 -28.97
CA GLN A 290 15.00 -5.97 -28.56
C GLN A 290 14.43 -6.74 -27.35
N SER A 291 13.55 -6.12 -26.57
CA SER A 291 12.98 -6.69 -25.35
C SER A 291 11.46 -6.88 -25.43
N PHE A 292 10.85 -6.80 -26.62
CA PHE A 292 9.39 -6.98 -26.78
C PHE A 292 8.98 -8.44 -26.91
N PHE A 293 9.86 -9.29 -27.43
CA PHE A 293 9.55 -10.69 -27.73
C PHE A 293 10.79 -11.57 -27.56
N PRO A 294 10.64 -12.88 -27.29
CA PRO A 294 9.40 -13.62 -26.99
C PRO A 294 8.89 -13.38 -25.56
N TYR A 295 7.72 -13.95 -25.19
CA TYR A 295 7.12 -13.78 -23.85
C TYR A 295 8.11 -13.95 -22.70
N LYS A 296 8.89 -15.04 -22.70
CA LYS A 296 9.85 -15.37 -21.64
C LYS A 296 10.94 -14.31 -21.41
N ASP A 297 11.24 -13.49 -22.41
CA ASP A 297 12.28 -12.47 -22.38
C ASP A 297 11.67 -11.05 -22.50
N SER A 298 10.34 -10.95 -22.52
CA SER A 298 9.63 -9.69 -22.75
C SER A 298 9.60 -8.84 -21.48
N ILE A 299 9.88 -7.55 -21.65
CA ILE A 299 9.60 -6.54 -20.61
C ILE A 299 8.18 -5.98 -20.69
N VAL A 300 7.47 -6.28 -21.78
CA VAL A 300 6.09 -5.86 -22.02
C VAL A 300 5.19 -7.01 -21.58
N THR A 301 4.84 -7.04 -20.30
CA THR A 301 4.00 -8.04 -19.61
C THR A 301 3.14 -7.34 -18.55
N MET A 302 2.16 -8.02 -17.93
CA MET A 302 1.46 -7.40 -16.81
C MET A 302 2.22 -7.58 -15.50
N ALA A 303 2.24 -6.52 -14.69
CA ALA A 303 2.64 -6.65 -13.31
C ALA A 303 1.61 -7.52 -12.54
N PRO A 304 2.03 -8.51 -11.71
CA PRO A 304 1.12 -9.41 -11.00
C PRO A 304 0.05 -8.71 -10.15
N GLY A 305 0.38 -7.54 -9.60
CA GLY A 305 -0.56 -6.71 -8.85
C GLY A 305 -1.71 -6.15 -9.70
N ILE A 306 -1.43 -5.78 -10.96
CA ILE A 306 -2.46 -5.30 -11.89
C ILE A 306 -3.35 -6.45 -12.34
N THR A 307 -2.78 -7.61 -12.70
CA THR A 307 -3.55 -8.82 -13.01
C THR A 307 -4.47 -9.19 -11.84
N SER A 308 -3.94 -9.18 -10.61
CA SER A 308 -4.73 -9.45 -9.40
C SER A 308 -5.86 -8.43 -9.20
N ALA A 309 -5.61 -7.15 -9.46
CA ALA A 309 -6.63 -6.09 -9.35
C ALA A 309 -7.76 -6.26 -10.37
N VAL A 310 -7.44 -6.61 -11.63
CA VAL A 310 -8.46 -6.89 -12.67
C VAL A 310 -9.29 -8.11 -12.29
N ILE A 311 -8.66 -9.21 -11.88
CA ILE A 311 -9.37 -10.44 -11.46
C ILE A 311 -10.20 -10.21 -10.20
N HIS A 312 -9.74 -9.33 -9.29
CA HIS A 312 -10.55 -8.92 -8.16
C HIS A 312 -11.81 -8.17 -8.60
N CYS A 313 -11.69 -7.20 -9.52
CA CYS A 313 -12.86 -6.51 -10.10
C CYS A 313 -13.83 -7.49 -10.77
N GLN A 314 -13.30 -8.46 -11.54
CA GLN A 314 -14.11 -9.51 -12.17
C GLN A 314 -14.96 -10.27 -11.14
N LYS A 315 -14.34 -10.67 -10.02
CA LYS A 315 -15.01 -11.40 -8.93
C LYS A 315 -16.06 -10.55 -8.23
N GLU A 316 -15.72 -9.32 -7.85
CA GLU A 316 -16.64 -8.39 -7.17
C GLU A 316 -17.85 -8.03 -8.03
N LEU A 317 -17.66 -7.98 -9.36
CA LEU A 317 -18.74 -7.74 -10.32
C LEU A 317 -19.47 -9.02 -10.76
N ASN A 318 -19.05 -10.20 -10.27
CA ASN A 318 -19.55 -11.51 -10.65
C ASN A 318 -19.59 -11.73 -12.17
N MET A 319 -18.52 -11.33 -12.86
CA MET A 319 -18.38 -11.44 -14.31
C MET A 319 -17.75 -12.76 -14.73
N SER A 320 -18.31 -13.38 -15.78
CA SER A 320 -17.62 -14.39 -16.58
C SER A 320 -16.43 -13.79 -17.34
N ASP A 321 -15.57 -14.63 -17.92
CA ASP A 321 -14.44 -14.16 -18.73
C ASP A 321 -14.89 -13.37 -19.96
N GLU A 322 -15.99 -13.77 -20.59
CA GLU A 322 -16.56 -13.07 -21.76
C GLU A 322 -17.15 -11.71 -21.39
N GLU A 323 -17.77 -11.59 -20.22
CA GLU A 323 -18.26 -10.30 -19.70
C GLU A 323 -17.10 -9.38 -19.31
N LEU A 324 -16.06 -9.92 -18.67
CA LEU A 324 -14.83 -9.17 -18.40
C LEU A 324 -14.21 -8.66 -19.70
N LYS A 325 -14.08 -9.53 -20.70
CA LYS A 325 -13.55 -9.18 -22.02
C LYS A 325 -14.35 -8.08 -22.67
N THR A 326 -15.68 -8.20 -22.68
CA THR A 326 -16.57 -7.18 -23.23
C THR A 326 -16.38 -5.82 -22.52
N ALA A 327 -16.34 -5.82 -21.19
CA ALA A 327 -16.19 -4.61 -20.40
C ALA A 327 -14.84 -3.91 -20.63
N MET A 328 -13.75 -4.68 -20.67
CA MET A 328 -12.40 -4.13 -20.91
C MET A 328 -12.28 -3.59 -22.34
N LEU A 329 -12.80 -4.32 -23.33
CA LEU A 329 -12.78 -3.91 -24.75
C LEU A 329 -13.55 -2.62 -24.99
N GLU A 330 -14.69 -2.42 -24.32
CA GLU A 330 -15.46 -1.18 -24.43
C GLU A 330 -14.60 0.05 -24.10
N ARG A 331 -13.74 -0.07 -23.09
CA ARG A 331 -12.80 0.99 -22.73
C ARG A 331 -11.64 1.08 -23.69
N MET A 332 -10.96 -0.04 -23.95
CA MET A 332 -9.72 -0.07 -24.76
C MET A 332 -9.94 0.41 -26.20
N ASN A 333 -11.09 0.13 -26.79
CA ASN A 333 -11.41 0.55 -28.16
C ASN A 333 -11.61 2.07 -28.32
N ARG A 334 -11.69 2.82 -27.21
CA ARG A 334 -11.76 4.29 -27.20
C ARG A 334 -10.37 4.94 -27.04
N LEU A 335 -9.33 4.14 -26.83
CA LEU A 335 -7.97 4.61 -26.59
C LEU A 335 -7.16 4.62 -27.89
N SER A 336 -6.13 5.47 -27.92
CA SER A 336 -5.16 5.51 -29.01
C SER A 336 -3.77 5.74 -28.42
N ALA A 337 -2.79 5.04 -28.96
CA ALA A 337 -1.40 5.11 -28.53
C ALA A 337 -0.47 5.16 -29.76
N PRO A 338 0.68 5.87 -29.69
CA PRO A 338 1.64 5.94 -30.79
C PRO A 338 2.21 4.59 -31.23
N LEU A 339 2.33 3.67 -30.27
CA LEU A 339 2.76 2.29 -30.47
C LEU A 339 1.83 1.37 -29.70
N HIS A 340 1.54 0.21 -30.27
CA HIS A 340 0.82 -0.84 -29.56
C HIS A 340 1.22 -2.22 -30.09
N LEU A 341 1.72 -3.10 -29.20
CA LEU A 341 2.22 -4.43 -29.59
C LEU A 341 1.11 -5.44 -29.81
N PHE A 342 0.10 -5.45 -28.93
CA PHE A 342 -1.03 -6.37 -28.95
C PHE A 342 -2.26 -5.70 -29.58
N THR A 343 -3.31 -6.44 -29.95
CA THR A 343 -4.63 -5.82 -30.16
C THR A 343 -5.35 -5.68 -28.82
N PRO A 344 -6.43 -4.87 -28.71
CA PRO A 344 -7.24 -4.83 -27.50
C PRO A 344 -7.71 -6.22 -27.03
N GLU A 345 -8.09 -7.10 -27.96
CA GLU A 345 -8.48 -8.48 -27.63
C GLU A 345 -7.31 -9.28 -27.07
N GLU A 346 -6.14 -9.16 -27.71
CA GLU A 346 -4.93 -9.83 -27.24
C GLU A 346 -4.48 -9.29 -25.88
N CYS A 347 -4.73 -8.02 -25.55
CA CYS A 347 -4.46 -7.48 -24.21
C CYS A 347 -5.29 -8.18 -23.13
N VAL A 348 -6.59 -8.32 -23.36
CA VAL A 348 -7.46 -9.04 -22.42
C VAL A 348 -7.04 -10.50 -22.32
N ASP A 349 -6.74 -11.14 -23.46
CA ASP A 349 -6.30 -12.53 -23.47
C ASP A 349 -4.99 -12.70 -22.68
N VAL A 350 -4.02 -11.78 -22.79
CA VAL A 350 -2.79 -11.79 -21.98
C VAL A 350 -3.12 -11.73 -20.48
N VAL A 351 -4.01 -10.82 -20.04
CA VAL A 351 -4.41 -10.75 -18.63
C VAL A 351 -4.98 -12.08 -18.13
N LEU A 352 -5.89 -12.69 -18.90
CA LEU A 352 -6.49 -13.97 -18.54
C LEU A 352 -5.46 -15.09 -18.49
N MET A 353 -4.55 -15.17 -19.46
CA MET A 353 -3.54 -16.23 -19.50
C MET A 353 -2.48 -16.05 -18.40
N GLU A 354 -2.06 -14.83 -18.11
CA GLU A 354 -1.14 -14.56 -16.98
C GLU A 354 -1.78 -14.87 -15.64
N SER A 355 -3.09 -14.61 -15.47
CA SER A 355 -3.81 -14.98 -14.24
C SER A 355 -3.90 -16.49 -13.99
N ARG A 356 -3.72 -17.29 -15.06
CA ARG A 356 -3.77 -18.76 -15.06
C ARG A 356 -2.40 -19.41 -15.19
N GLU A 357 -1.35 -18.60 -15.30
CA GLU A 357 0.02 -19.06 -15.58
C GLU A 357 0.13 -19.91 -16.88
N ASP A 358 -0.74 -19.64 -17.88
CA ASP A 358 -0.76 -20.35 -19.16
C ASP A 358 0.33 -19.82 -20.13
N THR A 359 1.56 -20.26 -19.86
CA THR A 359 2.75 -19.85 -20.64
C THR A 359 2.71 -20.32 -22.10
N GLU A 360 1.99 -21.40 -22.42
CA GLU A 360 1.87 -21.90 -23.79
C GLU A 360 1.00 -20.97 -24.63
N ALA A 361 -0.17 -20.58 -24.11
CA ALA A 361 -1.05 -19.61 -24.75
C ALA A 361 -0.36 -18.24 -24.89
N LEU A 362 0.34 -17.77 -23.86
CA LEU A 362 1.11 -16.52 -23.92
C LEU A 362 2.17 -16.57 -25.02
N THR A 363 2.92 -17.66 -25.12
CA THR A 363 3.92 -17.84 -26.18
C THR A 363 3.30 -17.71 -27.58
N LYS A 364 2.08 -18.26 -27.79
CA LYS A 364 1.34 -18.15 -29.06
C LYS A 364 0.89 -16.71 -29.34
N ILE A 365 0.36 -16.00 -28.34
CA ILE A 365 -0.07 -14.59 -28.47
C ILE A 365 1.12 -13.71 -28.84
N TYR A 366 2.25 -13.84 -28.15
CA TYR A 366 3.45 -13.05 -28.41
C TYR A 366 4.06 -13.36 -29.79
N ALA A 367 4.04 -14.62 -30.22
CA ALA A 367 4.49 -14.98 -31.56
C ALA A 367 3.62 -14.32 -32.65
N LYS A 368 2.30 -14.25 -32.44
CA LYS A 368 1.38 -13.55 -33.35
C LYS A 368 1.64 -12.04 -33.37
N ALA A 369 1.76 -11.42 -32.21
CA ALA A 369 2.10 -10.00 -32.07
C ALA A 369 3.44 -9.66 -32.74
N LYS A 370 4.47 -10.50 -32.56
CA LYS A 370 5.78 -10.36 -33.22
C LYS A 370 5.68 -10.37 -34.75
N ARG A 371 4.88 -11.28 -35.33
CA ARG A 371 4.67 -11.32 -36.79
C ARG A 371 4.03 -10.03 -37.29
N ARG A 372 3.00 -9.53 -36.61
CA ARG A 372 2.34 -8.25 -36.93
C ARG A 372 3.31 -7.07 -36.80
N PHE A 373 4.13 -7.05 -35.74
CA PHE A 373 5.15 -6.02 -35.54
C PHE A 373 6.16 -6.01 -36.70
N LYS A 374 6.70 -7.17 -37.10
CA LYS A 374 7.65 -7.28 -38.21
C LYS A 374 7.05 -6.90 -39.57
N GLN A 375 5.75 -7.13 -39.78
CA GLN A 375 5.07 -6.67 -40.99
C GLN A 375 5.00 -5.13 -41.04
N LYS A 376 4.78 -4.48 -39.89
CA LYS A 376 4.75 -3.00 -39.79
C LYS A 376 6.14 -2.37 -39.82
N TYR A 377 7.14 -3.05 -39.24
CA TYR A 377 8.52 -2.56 -39.11
C TYR A 377 9.54 -3.60 -39.61
N PRO A 378 9.63 -3.84 -40.94
CA PRO A 378 10.42 -4.93 -41.51
C PRO A 378 11.94 -4.81 -41.24
N ASN A 379 12.43 -3.60 -41.02
CA ASN A 379 13.86 -3.32 -40.81
C ASN A 379 14.28 -3.35 -39.33
N ILE A 380 13.33 -3.50 -38.39
CA ILE A 380 13.62 -3.52 -36.96
C ILE A 380 13.87 -4.94 -36.48
N LYS A 381 14.98 -5.13 -35.77
CA LYS A 381 15.30 -6.42 -35.14
C LYS A 381 14.53 -6.56 -33.83
N CYS A 382 13.80 -7.67 -33.71
CA CYS A 382 13.07 -8.09 -32.52
C CYS A 382 12.84 -9.59 -32.48
#